data_AF-A0A4Y3QMK2-F1
#
_entry.id   AF-A0A4Y3QMK2-F1
#
_cell.length_a   1.000
_cell.length_b   1.000
_cell.length_c   1.000
_cell.angle_alpha   90.00
_cell.angle_beta   90.00
_cell.angle_gamma   90.00
#
_symmetry.space_group_name_H-M   'P 1'
#
loop_
_entity.id
_entity.type
_entity.pdbx_description
1 polymer ?
#
loop_
_entity_poly.entity_id
_entity_poly.type
_entity_poly.pdbx_seq_one_letter_code
_entity_poly.pdbx_strand_id
1 'polypeptide(L)'
;MADGGTTTTQETTAPATPSAPAGDQTKAEACDIVREQFQAVSGAGSTVNSSDPQATLTAFKQLASDVGTQFSSITNEEIAPSAQKASGALNDYAAYLETVVADPSKASGLSDQISTLQASFTEAATACAG
;
A
#
# COMPACT_ATOMS: atom_id res chain seq x y z
N MET A 1 -42.03 40.76 -42.24
CA MET A 1 -40.82 40.91 -43.06
C MET A 1 -39.80 41.66 -42.21
N ALA A 2 -38.60 41.08 -42.07
CA ALA A 2 -37.44 41.48 -41.25
C ALA A 2 -37.65 41.43 -39.71
N ASP A 3 -37.07 40.50 -38.93
CA ASP A 3 -35.65 40.07 -38.79
C ASP A 3 -34.79 41.16 -38.15
N GLY A 4 -34.06 41.01 -37.04
CA GLY A 4 -33.79 39.90 -36.15
C GLY A 4 -32.96 40.49 -35.00
N GLY A 5 -33.38 40.25 -33.75
CA GLY A 5 -32.68 40.60 -32.52
C GLY A 5 -33.19 39.61 -31.48
N THR A 6 -32.40 38.92 -30.70
CA THR A 6 -31.35 39.44 -29.83
C THR A 6 -30.58 38.22 -29.31
N THR A 7 -29.38 38.48 -28.79
CA THR A 7 -28.72 37.67 -27.75
C THR A 7 -27.92 36.48 -28.27
N THR A 8 -26.62 36.74 -28.40
CA THR A 8 -25.56 35.80 -28.06
C THR A 8 -25.94 35.05 -26.78
N THR A 9 -26.49 33.85 -26.94
CA THR A 9 -26.44 32.86 -25.88
C THR A 9 -24.98 32.47 -25.78
N GLN A 10 -24.29 33.08 -24.82
CA GLN A 10 -23.18 32.42 -24.17
C GLN A 10 -23.76 31.08 -23.71
N GLU A 11 -23.51 30.02 -24.47
CA GLU A 11 -23.50 28.69 -23.89
C GLU A 11 -22.46 28.78 -22.78
N THR A 12 -22.97 29.02 -21.58
CA THR A 12 -22.34 28.61 -20.35
C THR A 12 -22.10 27.13 -20.53
N THR A 13 -20.95 26.78 -21.11
CA THR A 13 -20.31 25.53 -20.79
C THR A 13 -20.16 25.62 -19.28
N ALA A 14 -21.08 24.95 -18.58
CA ALA A 14 -20.90 24.62 -17.18
C ALA A 14 -19.44 24.20 -17.02
N PRO A 15 -18.73 24.62 -15.95
CA PRO A 15 -17.39 24.12 -15.74
C PRO A 15 -17.50 22.60 -15.90
N ALA A 16 -16.79 22.08 -16.90
CA ALA A 16 -16.65 20.65 -17.07
C ALA A 16 -16.23 20.21 -15.67
N THR A 17 -17.14 19.52 -14.99
CA THR A 17 -16.83 18.87 -13.74
C THR A 17 -15.59 18.09 -14.11
N PRO A 18 -14.42 18.35 -13.49
CA PRO A 18 -13.26 17.55 -13.81
C PRO A 18 -13.74 16.11 -13.71
N SER A 19 -13.61 15.34 -14.79
CA SER A 19 -13.78 13.90 -14.73
C SER A 19 -13.03 13.50 -13.47
N ALA A 20 -13.73 13.09 -12.43
CA ALA A 20 -13.08 12.63 -11.23
C ALA A 20 -12.17 11.50 -11.71
N PRO A 21 -10.83 11.65 -11.68
CA PRO A 21 -9.99 10.50 -11.94
C PRO A 21 -10.39 9.47 -10.88
N ALA A 22 -10.51 8.21 -11.31
CA ALA A 22 -10.90 7.11 -10.45
C ALA A 22 -10.08 7.14 -9.14
N GLY A 23 -10.74 7.41 -8.00
CA GLY A 23 -10.05 7.48 -6.71
C GLY A 23 -10.67 8.47 -5.72
N ASP A 24 -11.87 8.19 -5.24
CA ASP A 24 -12.50 8.92 -4.11
C ASP A 24 -11.68 8.87 -2.81
N GLN A 25 -10.69 7.98 -2.74
CA GLN A 25 -9.83 7.85 -1.58
C GLN A 25 -8.83 9.01 -1.49
N THR A 26 -8.99 9.82 -0.45
CA THR A 26 -8.03 10.88 -0.14
C THR A 26 -6.66 10.30 0.19
N LYS A 27 -5.60 11.09 -0.03
CA LYS A 27 -4.24 10.73 0.37
C LYS A 27 -4.17 10.36 1.85
N ALA A 28 -4.89 11.11 2.71
CA ALA A 28 -4.97 10.83 4.14
C ALA A 28 -5.57 9.45 4.44
N GLU A 29 -6.66 9.07 3.77
CA GLU A 29 -7.29 7.75 3.94
C GLU A 29 -6.37 6.61 3.48
N ALA A 30 -5.72 6.77 2.32
CA ALA A 30 -4.74 5.79 1.84
C ALA A 30 -3.55 5.64 2.81
N CYS A 31 -3.11 6.75 3.39
CA CYS A 31 -2.03 6.78 4.34
C CYS A 31 -2.38 6.23 5.71
N ASP A 32 -3.64 6.33 6.11
CA ASP A 32 -4.14 5.69 7.32
C ASP A 32 -4.04 4.16 7.18
N ILE A 33 -4.48 3.62 6.04
CA ILE A 33 -4.33 2.18 5.71
C ILE A 33 -2.86 1.76 5.76
N VAL A 34 -1.97 2.49 5.09
CA VAL A 34 -0.52 2.18 5.11
C VAL A 34 0.03 2.13 6.54
N ARG A 35 -0.35 3.10 7.37
CA ARG A 35 0.13 3.21 8.75
C ARG A 35 -0.45 2.13 9.66
N GLU A 36 -1.72 1.79 9.48
CA GLU A 36 -2.40 0.73 10.24
C GLU A 36 -1.77 -0.63 9.93
N GLN A 37 -1.57 -0.93 8.65
CA GLN A 37 -0.90 -2.14 8.21
C GLN A 37 0.56 -2.21 8.68
N PHE A 38 1.29 -1.09 8.68
CA PHE A 38 2.66 -1.05 9.20
C PHE A 38 2.74 -1.37 10.69
N GLN A 39 1.78 -0.87 11.48
CA GLN A 39 1.67 -1.19 12.90
C GLN A 39 1.35 -2.67 13.11
N ALA A 40 0.47 -3.24 12.28
CA ALA A 40 0.16 -4.67 12.32
C ALA A 40 1.40 -5.52 12.02
N VAL A 41 2.18 -5.19 10.99
CA VAL A 41 3.45 -5.85 10.64
C VAL A 41 4.48 -5.73 11.76
N SER A 42 4.65 -4.53 12.33
CA SER A 42 5.58 -4.30 13.43
C SER A 42 5.19 -5.06 14.70
N GLY A 43 3.88 -5.11 15.00
CA GLY A 43 3.33 -5.90 16.11
C GLY A 43 3.51 -7.40 15.91
N ALA A 44 3.30 -7.90 14.69
CA ALA A 44 3.52 -9.29 14.33
C ALA A 44 5.00 -9.68 14.42
N GLY A 45 5.91 -8.81 13.96
CA GLY A 45 7.35 -9.00 14.12
C GLY A 45 7.77 -9.13 15.60
N SER A 46 7.06 -8.44 16.50
CA SER A 46 7.31 -8.50 17.95
C SER A 46 6.74 -9.77 18.61
N THR A 47 5.78 -10.43 17.96
CA THR A 47 5.13 -11.67 18.43
C THR A 47 5.70 -12.93 17.78
N VAL A 48 6.76 -12.80 16.97
CA VAL A 48 7.50 -13.93 16.40
C VAL A 48 7.92 -14.88 17.51
N ASN A 49 7.33 -16.07 17.50
CA ASN A 49 7.66 -17.12 18.45
C ASN A 49 8.78 -17.97 17.86
N SER A 50 10.02 -17.74 18.32
CA SER A 50 11.18 -18.52 17.90
C SER A 50 11.10 -20.00 18.29
N SER A 51 10.21 -20.36 19.24
CA SER A 51 9.94 -21.76 19.59
C SER A 51 9.02 -22.47 18.60
N ASP A 52 8.25 -21.72 17.80
CA ASP A 52 7.38 -22.25 16.75
C ASP A 52 7.49 -21.39 15.48
N PRO A 53 8.57 -21.61 14.69
CA PRO A 53 8.83 -20.83 13.49
C PRO A 53 7.76 -21.06 12.40
N GLN A 54 7.08 -22.21 12.41
CA GLN A 54 6.07 -22.58 11.43
C GLN A 54 4.72 -21.88 11.68
N ALA A 55 4.29 -21.80 12.94
CA ALA A 55 3.12 -20.99 13.33
C ALA A 55 3.39 -19.51 13.09
N THR A 56 4.61 -19.04 13.42
CA THR A 56 5.02 -17.66 13.13
C THR A 56 4.97 -17.37 11.63
N LEU A 57 5.54 -18.25 10.80
CA LEU A 57 5.50 -18.10 9.35
C LEU A 57 4.06 -18.03 8.85
N THR A 58 3.18 -18.90 9.36
CA THR A 58 1.76 -18.92 8.96
C THR A 58 1.07 -17.60 9.31
N ALA A 59 1.24 -17.10 10.53
CA ALA A 59 0.71 -15.82 10.96
C ALA A 59 1.27 -14.66 10.12
N PHE A 60 2.57 -14.68 9.82
CA PHE A 60 3.22 -13.66 9.02
C PHE A 60 2.75 -13.69 7.55
N LYS A 61 2.56 -14.86 6.96
CA LYS A 61 1.98 -15.02 5.61
C LYS A 61 0.55 -14.54 5.54
N GLN A 62 -0.27 -14.85 6.55
CA GLN A 62 -1.63 -14.30 6.64
C GLN A 62 -1.58 -12.78 6.68
N LEU A 63 -0.76 -12.22 7.55
CA LEU A 63 -0.58 -10.77 7.63
C LEU A 63 -0.09 -10.17 6.32
N ALA A 64 0.88 -10.79 5.63
CA ALA A 64 1.35 -10.33 4.34
C ALA A 64 0.24 -10.31 3.30
N SER A 65 -0.63 -11.32 3.30
CA SER A 65 -1.81 -11.39 2.45
C SER A 65 -2.86 -10.33 2.80
N ASP A 66 -3.12 -10.10 4.10
CA ASP A 66 -4.05 -9.06 4.57
C ASP A 66 -3.55 -7.66 4.19
N VAL A 67 -2.27 -7.38 4.45
CA VAL A 67 -1.60 -6.12 4.06
C VAL A 67 -1.63 -5.94 2.55
N GLY A 68 -1.33 -6.99 1.77
CA GLY A 68 -1.41 -6.94 0.31
C GLY A 68 -2.83 -6.66 -0.20
N THR A 69 -3.85 -7.22 0.45
CA THR A 69 -5.26 -6.98 0.12
C THR A 69 -5.65 -5.54 0.43
N GLN A 70 -5.29 -5.04 1.62
CA GLN A 70 -5.56 -3.66 2.03
C GLN A 70 -4.84 -2.66 1.12
N PHE A 71 -3.58 -2.93 0.78
CA PHE A 71 -2.82 -2.07 -0.13
C PHE A 71 -3.33 -2.12 -1.57
N SER A 72 -3.92 -3.25 -2.00
CA SER A 72 -4.60 -3.33 -3.29
C SER A 72 -5.95 -2.60 -3.31
N SER A 73 -6.54 -2.34 -2.14
CA SER A 73 -7.74 -1.50 -2.02
C SER A 73 -7.44 0.00 -2.10
N ILE A 74 -6.16 0.38 -2.01
CA ILE A 74 -5.75 1.77 -2.15
C ILE A 74 -5.92 2.20 -3.60
N THR A 75 -6.87 3.10 -3.84
CA THR A 75 -7.16 3.67 -5.17
C THR A 75 -6.42 4.99 -5.41
N ASN A 76 -5.83 5.58 -4.37
CA ASN A 76 -5.11 6.85 -4.49
C ASN A 76 -3.83 6.67 -5.31
N GLU A 77 -3.73 7.33 -6.46
CA GLU A 77 -2.63 7.16 -7.43
C GLU A 77 -1.25 7.58 -6.88
N GLU A 78 -1.20 8.47 -5.88
CA GLU A 78 0.07 8.90 -5.25
C GLU A 78 0.60 7.87 -4.24
N ILE A 79 -0.31 7.18 -3.54
CA ILE A 79 0.04 6.24 -2.45
C ILE A 79 0.04 4.79 -2.93
N ALA A 80 -0.83 4.42 -3.86
CA ALA A 80 -0.96 3.08 -4.41
C ALA A 80 0.38 2.46 -4.84
N PRO A 81 1.26 3.12 -5.64
CA PRO A 81 2.54 2.50 -6.04
C PRO A 81 3.46 2.23 -4.85
N SER A 82 3.51 3.13 -3.87
CA SER A 82 4.32 2.94 -2.66
C SER A 82 3.77 1.84 -1.76
N ALA A 83 2.44 1.74 -1.64
CA ALA A 83 1.78 0.67 -0.92
C ALA A 83 1.98 -0.69 -1.62
N GLN A 84 1.84 -0.76 -2.94
CA GLN A 84 2.12 -1.97 -3.71
C GLN A 84 3.58 -2.43 -3.57
N LYS A 85 4.53 -1.50 -3.55
CA LYS A 85 5.95 -1.80 -3.30
C LYS A 85 6.17 -2.38 -1.89
N ALA A 86 5.53 -1.80 -0.87
CA ALA A 86 5.63 -2.28 0.51
C ALA A 86 4.99 -3.67 0.71
N SER A 87 3.82 -3.92 0.11
CA SER A 87 3.20 -5.27 0.14
C SER A 87 4.02 -6.30 -0.61
N GLY A 88 4.62 -5.94 -1.75
CA GLY A 88 5.55 -6.79 -2.48
C GLY A 88 6.73 -7.21 -1.60
N ALA A 89 7.42 -6.23 -1.00
CA ALA A 89 8.54 -6.49 -0.09
C ALA A 89 8.13 -7.35 1.12
N LEU A 90 6.92 -7.18 1.65
CA LEU A 90 6.40 -7.97 2.76
C LEU A 90 6.17 -9.43 2.36
N ASN A 91 5.63 -9.65 1.16
CA ASN A 91 5.43 -10.98 0.60
C ASN A 91 6.76 -11.67 0.27
N ASP A 92 7.74 -10.94 -0.28
CA ASP A 92 9.09 -11.43 -0.50
C ASP A 92 9.77 -11.85 0.82
N TYR A 93 9.63 -11.03 1.86
CA TYR A 93 10.13 -11.36 3.19
C TYR A 93 9.44 -12.60 3.78
N ALA A 94 8.12 -12.75 3.60
CA ALA A 94 7.39 -13.94 4.05
C ALA A 94 7.83 -15.21 3.31
N ALA A 95 8.05 -15.13 1.99
CA ALA A 95 8.58 -16.23 1.19
C ALA A 95 10.04 -16.57 1.58
N TYR A 96 10.82 -15.55 1.92
CA TYR A 96 12.17 -15.73 2.44
C TYR A 96 12.16 -16.43 3.80
N LEU A 97 11.29 -16.00 4.72
CA LEU A 97 11.09 -16.67 5.99
C LEU A 97 10.73 -18.15 5.79
N GLU A 98 9.90 -18.50 4.81
CA GLU A 98 9.55 -19.91 4.52
C GLU A 98 10.80 -20.70 4.14
N THR A 99 11.68 -20.10 3.35
CA THR A 99 12.98 -20.68 2.99
C THR A 99 13.90 -20.84 4.19
N VAL A 100 13.91 -19.87 5.12
CA VAL A 100 14.72 -19.91 6.35
C VAL A 100 14.19 -20.94 7.34
N VAL A 101 12.87 -21.07 7.46
CA VAL A 101 12.25 -22.10 8.31
C VAL A 101 12.55 -23.50 7.77
N ALA A 102 12.56 -23.67 6.45
CA ALA A 102 12.96 -24.91 5.80
C ALA A 102 14.48 -25.18 5.87
N ASP A 103 15.30 -24.13 5.74
CA ASP A 103 16.76 -24.17 5.80
C ASP A 103 17.32 -22.97 6.60
N PRO A 104 17.61 -23.13 7.89
CA PRO A 104 18.06 -22.02 8.75
C PRO A 104 19.43 -21.47 8.35
N SER A 105 20.22 -22.18 7.54
CA SER A 105 21.48 -21.66 7.00
C SER A 105 21.27 -20.48 6.06
N LYS A 106 20.06 -20.35 5.48
CA LYS A 106 19.65 -19.25 4.62
C LYS A 106 19.29 -17.98 5.40
N ALA A 107 19.27 -17.98 6.73
CA ALA A 107 18.92 -16.79 7.52
C ALA A 107 19.84 -15.58 7.30
N SER A 108 21.00 -15.76 6.67
CA SER A 108 22.03 -14.72 6.49
C SER A 108 21.56 -13.51 5.67
N GLY A 109 20.61 -13.68 4.75
CA GLY A 109 20.02 -12.56 3.98
C GLY A 109 18.70 -12.03 4.54
N LEU A 110 18.28 -12.49 5.73
CA LEU A 110 17.06 -12.00 6.40
C LEU A 110 17.18 -10.49 6.70
N SER A 111 18.37 -10.05 7.10
CA SER A 111 18.68 -8.65 7.37
C SER A 111 18.48 -7.76 6.14
N ASP A 112 18.90 -8.21 4.96
CA ASP A 112 18.68 -7.48 3.70
C ASP A 112 17.20 -7.36 3.38
N GLN A 113 16.43 -8.45 3.55
CA GLN A 113 14.98 -8.43 3.33
C GLN A 113 14.25 -7.48 4.29
N ILE A 114 14.63 -7.49 5.58
CA ILE A 114 14.10 -6.53 6.56
C ILE A 114 14.45 -5.10 6.14
N SER A 115 15.68 -4.86 5.70
CA SER A 115 16.11 -3.53 5.25
C SER A 115 15.34 -3.06 4.01
N THR A 116 15.06 -3.95 3.05
CA THR A 116 14.22 -3.68 1.88
C THR A 116 12.78 -3.38 2.28
N LEU A 117 12.23 -4.15 3.21
CA LEU A 117 10.90 -3.95 3.76
C LEU A 117 10.78 -2.58 4.44
N GLN A 118 11.73 -2.28 5.31
CA GLN A 118 11.77 -1.03 6.07
C GLN A 118 11.96 0.18 5.15
N ALA A 119 12.79 0.07 4.10
CA ALA A 119 12.93 1.10 3.08
C ALA A 119 11.62 1.31 2.30
N SER A 120 10.94 0.23 1.91
CA SER A 120 9.67 0.30 1.17
C SER A 120 8.56 0.94 2.00
N PHE A 121 8.47 0.61 3.29
CA PHE A 121 7.54 1.25 4.21
C PHE A 121 7.91 2.70 4.51
N THR A 122 9.20 3.02 4.61
CA THR A 122 9.66 4.41 4.80
C THR A 122 9.28 5.27 3.61
N GLU A 123 9.48 4.78 2.39
CA GLU A 123 9.05 5.45 1.15
C GLU A 123 7.54 5.69 1.14
N ALA A 124 6.74 4.69 1.53
CA ALA A 124 5.29 4.84 1.66
C ALA A 124 4.90 5.85 2.75
N ALA A 125 5.59 5.85 3.89
CA ALA A 125 5.38 6.84 4.95
C ALA A 125 5.78 8.26 4.52
N THR A 126 6.86 8.42 3.75
CA THR A 126 7.27 9.71 3.19
C THR A 126 6.28 10.21 2.15
N ALA A 127 5.80 9.33 1.26
CA ALA A 127 4.72 9.65 0.33
C ALA A 127 3.48 10.13 1.09
N CYS A 128 3.23 9.58 2.27
CA CYS A 128 2.14 9.96 3.16
C CYS A 128 2.33 11.24 3.98
N ALA A 129 3.58 11.67 4.17
CA ALA A 129 3.90 12.91 4.88
C ALA A 129 3.97 14.14 3.95
N GLY A 130 4.08 13.91 2.64
CA GLY A 130 4.19 14.94 1.60
C GLY A 130 2.85 15.49 1.11
#